data_AF-A0A522VSM8-F1
#
_entry.id   AF-A0A522VSM8-F1
#
_cell.length_a   1.000
_cell.length_b   1.000
_cell.length_c   1.000
_cell.angle_alpha   90.00
_cell.angle_beta   90.00
_cell.angle_gamma   90.00
#
_symmetry.space_group_name_H-M   'P 1'
#
loop_
_entity.id
_entity.type
_entity.pdbx_description
1 polymer ?
#
loop_
_entity_poly.entity_id
_entity_poly.type
_entity_poly.pdbx_seq_one_letter_code
_entity_poly.pdbx_strand_id
1 'polypeptide(L)'
;MKILGIAGPAILIFGLLGGCAHAPEPAQPAAAATPAKSVGFATIPPNKDSDLKLYYADGRTINGAAALGRMQQDAELILWLAGNQFFAMDEVVRAFQRQNPGMDVGLITLPPGLLLTAIEKNGWSYGGKQYSGRPDVYASVNLGHLGKLKQAGLMTHYAVYMHNEMVLMVAKGNPKRIRGIADLKRVEVRTSMPNPVNEGIMQFYGRKVLERHGLWPHISGGKACFS
;
A
#
# COMPACT_ATOMS: atom_id res chain seq x y z
N MET A 1 30.14 19.30 -57.44
CA MET A 1 29.58 18.96 -58.78
C MET A 1 28.15 18.48 -58.55
N LYS A 2 27.10 19.29 -58.77
CA LYS A 2 26.38 19.49 -60.05
C LYS A 2 26.40 18.19 -60.88
N ILE A 3 25.25 17.56 -61.13
CA ILE A 3 24.36 17.76 -62.30
C ILE A 3 23.00 17.12 -61.94
N LEU A 4 21.90 17.86 -61.79
CA LEU A 4 20.92 18.30 -62.81
C LEU A 4 20.29 17.15 -63.62
N GLY A 5 18.99 16.89 -63.39
CA GLY A 5 18.15 16.05 -64.25
C GLY A 5 16.70 16.51 -64.15
N ILE A 6 16.29 17.32 -65.12
CA ILE A 6 14.95 17.87 -65.30
C ILE A 6 14.14 16.90 -66.17
N ALA A 7 12.91 16.57 -65.78
CA ALA A 7 11.84 16.20 -66.72
C ALA A 7 10.47 16.44 -66.04
N GLY A 8 9.68 17.34 -66.63
CA GLY A 8 8.30 17.62 -66.24
C GLY A 8 7.29 16.65 -66.91
N PRO A 9 6.02 17.07 -67.08
CA PRO A 9 4.97 16.76 -66.12
C PRO A 9 3.88 15.84 -66.72
N ALA A 10 3.16 15.11 -65.87
CA ALA A 10 1.90 14.48 -66.24
C ALA A 10 0.76 15.16 -65.48
N ILE A 11 -0.06 15.90 -66.25
CA ILE A 11 -1.30 16.53 -65.82
C ILE A 11 -2.36 15.43 -65.71
N LEU A 12 -3.00 15.33 -64.54
CA LEU A 12 -4.27 14.62 -64.36
C LEU A 12 -5.23 15.57 -63.65
N ILE A 13 -6.20 16.05 -64.43
CA ILE A 13 -7.33 16.86 -63.97
C ILE A 13 -8.40 15.89 -63.47
N PHE A 14 -8.83 16.03 -62.21
CA PHE A 14 -10.10 15.49 -61.75
C PHE A 14 -10.84 16.54 -60.89
N GLY A 15 -11.98 16.98 -61.45
CA GLY A 15 -13.24 17.32 -60.78
C GLY A 15 -13.22 18.27 -59.58
N LEU A 16 -13.68 19.51 -59.80
CA LEU A 16 -14.30 20.32 -58.75
C LEU A 16 -15.62 19.69 -58.28
N LEU A 17 -15.75 19.49 -56.97
CA LEU A 17 -17.02 19.48 -56.27
C LEU A 17 -16.91 20.43 -55.08
N GLY A 18 -17.68 21.50 -55.14
CA GLY A 18 -17.78 22.49 -54.07
C GLY A 18 -18.44 21.89 -52.83
N GLY A 19 -17.76 22.04 -51.70
CA GLY A 19 -18.33 21.84 -50.38
C GLY A 19 -17.83 22.96 -49.47
N CYS A 20 -18.76 23.72 -48.89
CA CYS A 20 -18.45 24.75 -47.91
C CYS A 20 -17.76 24.08 -46.70
N ALA A 21 -16.46 24.30 -46.54
CA ALA A 21 -15.70 23.84 -45.38
C ALA A 21 -16.15 24.66 -44.14
N HIS A 22 -16.95 24.03 -43.28
CA HIS A 22 -17.13 24.51 -41.91
C HIS A 22 -15.84 24.24 -41.14
N ALA A 23 -15.22 25.28 -40.61
CA ALA A 23 -14.11 25.14 -39.68
C ALA A 23 -14.59 24.40 -38.42
N PRO A 24 -13.83 23.42 -37.89
CA PRO A 24 -14.19 22.77 -36.64
C PRO A 24 -14.10 23.78 -35.49
N GLU A 25 -15.20 23.87 -34.72
CA GLU A 25 -15.31 24.66 -33.50
C GLU A 25 -14.24 24.23 -32.48
N PRO A 26 -13.56 25.16 -31.78
CA PRO A 26 -12.57 24.80 -30.79
C PRO A 26 -13.21 23.99 -29.66
N ALA A 27 -12.66 22.80 -29.40
CA ALA A 27 -13.13 21.89 -28.37
C ALA A 27 -13.19 22.59 -27.00
N GLN A 28 -14.39 22.61 -26.43
CA GLN A 28 -14.65 23.10 -25.08
C GLN A 28 -13.81 22.31 -24.07
N PRO A 29 -13.12 22.95 -23.10
CA PRO A 29 -12.35 22.24 -22.09
C PRO A 29 -13.26 21.25 -21.36
N ALA A 30 -12.88 19.97 -21.37
CA ALA A 30 -13.60 18.94 -20.65
C ALA A 30 -13.72 19.36 -19.17
N ALA A 31 -14.96 19.52 -18.70
CA ALA A 31 -15.24 19.74 -17.30
C ALA A 31 -14.51 18.66 -16.49
N ALA A 32 -13.71 19.08 -15.51
CA ALA A 32 -13.05 18.17 -14.59
C ALA A 32 -14.11 17.24 -14.01
N ALA A 33 -13.99 15.94 -14.30
CA ALA A 33 -14.89 14.94 -13.77
C ALA A 33 -14.83 15.01 -12.24
N THR A 34 -15.95 15.40 -11.62
CA THR A 34 -16.13 15.28 -10.19
C THR A 34 -15.84 13.83 -9.81
N PRO A 35 -14.90 13.55 -8.89
CA PRO A 35 -14.62 12.18 -8.49
C PRO A 35 -15.91 11.57 -7.95
N ALA A 36 -16.29 10.41 -8.50
CA ALA A 36 -17.46 9.68 -8.08
C ALA A 36 -17.43 9.48 -6.55
N LYS A 37 -18.55 9.76 -5.86
CA LYS A 37 -18.73 9.47 -4.43
C LYS A 37 -18.40 7.98 -4.18
N SER A 38 -17.30 7.69 -3.50
CA SER A 38 -16.92 6.32 -3.21
C SER A 38 -17.80 5.70 -2.13
N VAL A 39 -18.26 4.50 -2.44
CA VAL A 39 -18.86 3.48 -1.58
C VAL A 39 -17.97 3.18 -0.36
N GLY A 40 -18.42 3.58 0.84
CA GLY A 40 -17.99 3.15 2.19
C GLY A 40 -16.51 3.28 2.58
N PHE A 41 -16.22 3.60 3.85
CA PHE A 41 -14.86 3.58 4.43
C PHE A 41 -14.20 2.18 4.38
N ALA A 42 -12.89 2.12 4.55
CA ALA A 42 -12.17 0.85 4.64
C ALA A 42 -12.50 0.13 5.95
N THR A 43 -12.83 -1.15 5.91
CA THR A 43 -13.22 -1.91 7.11
C THR A 43 -11.98 -2.47 7.81
N ILE A 44 -11.81 -2.14 9.08
CA ILE A 44 -10.83 -2.78 9.96
C ILE A 44 -11.40 -4.16 10.38
N PRO A 45 -10.64 -5.26 10.27
CA PRO A 45 -11.06 -6.57 10.76
C PRO A 45 -11.38 -6.55 12.27
N PRO A 46 -12.24 -7.45 12.76
CA PRO A 46 -12.50 -7.55 14.20
C PRO A 46 -11.23 -7.91 14.99
N ASN A 47 -11.26 -7.66 16.31
CA ASN A 47 -10.18 -7.98 17.25
C ASN A 47 -8.85 -7.27 16.93
N LYS A 48 -8.94 -6.01 16.52
CA LYS A 48 -7.80 -5.15 16.17
C LYS A 48 -7.57 -4.01 17.14
N ASP A 49 -8.14 -4.07 18.34
CA ASP A 49 -8.05 -2.98 19.31
C ASP A 49 -6.60 -2.64 19.69
N SER A 50 -5.74 -3.64 19.85
CA SER A 50 -4.33 -3.42 20.17
C SER A 50 -3.55 -2.73 19.04
N ASP A 51 -4.00 -2.85 17.79
CA ASP A 51 -3.36 -2.25 16.61
C ASP A 51 -3.72 -0.77 16.42
N LEU A 52 -4.66 -0.25 17.22
CA LEU A 52 -5.23 1.08 17.12
C LEU A 52 -4.97 1.81 18.44
N LYS A 53 -3.96 2.67 18.50
CA LYS A 53 -3.52 3.29 19.75
C LYS A 53 -3.51 4.81 19.65
N LEU A 54 -3.82 5.47 20.75
CA LEU A 54 -3.62 6.91 20.93
C LEU A 54 -2.85 7.12 22.23
N TYR A 55 -1.65 7.67 22.10
CA TYR A 55 -0.72 7.94 23.17
C TYR A 55 -0.85 9.41 23.57
N TYR A 56 -1.19 9.64 24.83
CA TYR A 56 -1.20 10.98 25.40
C TYR A 56 0.18 11.34 25.96
N ALA A 57 0.52 12.62 25.91
CA ALA A 57 1.76 13.18 26.44
C ALA A 57 1.86 13.02 27.96
N ASP A 58 0.73 12.92 28.65
CA ASP A 58 0.63 12.63 30.08
C ASP A 58 0.99 11.17 30.45
N GLY A 59 1.31 10.33 29.47
CA GLY A 59 1.67 8.93 29.63
C GLY A 59 0.52 7.95 29.47
N ARG A 60 -0.74 8.39 29.39
CA ARG A 60 -1.88 7.48 29.13
C ARG A 60 -1.84 6.93 27.71
N THR A 61 -2.45 5.77 27.51
CA THR A 61 -2.73 5.20 26.19
C THR A 61 -4.15 4.67 26.18
N ILE A 62 -4.91 4.99 25.13
CA ILE A 62 -6.20 4.36 24.85
C ILE A 62 -6.11 3.58 23.54
N ASN A 63 -6.96 2.57 23.39
CA ASN A 63 -6.89 1.62 22.27
C ASN A 63 -8.24 1.47 21.54
N GLY A 64 -8.22 0.80 20.39
CA GLY A 64 -9.40 0.37 19.66
C GLY A 64 -10.32 1.50 19.20
N ALA A 65 -11.63 1.25 19.28
CA ALA A 65 -12.65 2.22 18.89
C ALA A 65 -12.57 3.54 19.68
N ALA A 66 -12.15 3.49 20.95
CA ALA A 66 -11.95 4.68 21.77
C ALA A 66 -10.79 5.54 21.22
N ALA A 67 -9.69 4.92 20.83
CA ALA A 67 -8.58 5.62 20.16
C ALA A 67 -9.04 6.23 18.84
N LEU A 68 -9.68 5.45 17.95
CA LEU A 68 -10.16 5.94 16.66
C LEU A 68 -11.14 7.11 16.79
N GLY A 69 -12.02 7.09 17.78
CA GLY A 69 -13.01 8.15 18.02
C GLY A 69 -12.39 9.49 18.42
N ARG A 70 -11.15 9.49 18.93
CA ARG A 70 -10.45 10.69 19.42
C ARG A 70 -9.27 11.09 18.55
N MET A 71 -8.69 10.13 17.81
CA MET A 71 -7.39 10.27 17.13
C MET A 71 -7.27 11.52 16.26
N GLN A 72 -8.27 11.82 15.43
CA GLN A 72 -8.21 12.98 14.52
C GLN A 72 -8.41 14.33 15.22
N GLN A 73 -8.97 14.32 16.43
CA GLN A 73 -9.19 15.53 17.22
C GLN A 73 -8.03 15.78 18.19
N ASP A 74 -7.52 14.72 18.81
CA ASP A 74 -6.58 14.81 19.92
C ASP A 74 -5.12 14.67 19.49
N ALA A 75 -4.83 13.88 18.45
CA ALA A 75 -3.43 13.61 18.09
C ALA A 75 -2.82 14.78 17.33
N GLU A 76 -1.62 15.17 17.74
CA GLU A 76 -0.78 16.15 17.05
C GLU A 76 0.06 15.50 15.94
N LEU A 77 0.16 14.16 15.95
CA LEU A 77 0.81 13.36 14.92
C LEU A 77 0.14 12.00 14.77
N ILE A 78 -0.27 11.64 13.55
CA ILE A 78 -0.96 10.39 13.25
C ILE A 78 -0.12 9.53 12.30
N LEU A 79 0.25 8.34 12.79
CA LEU A 79 1.10 7.38 12.11
C LEU A 79 0.29 6.15 11.67
N TRP A 80 0.25 5.85 10.37
CA TRP A 80 -0.31 4.59 9.86
C TRP A 80 0.81 3.75 9.24
N LEU A 81 1.16 2.65 9.89
CA LEU A 81 2.38 1.89 9.59
C LEU A 81 2.08 0.42 9.30
N ALA A 82 2.89 -0.21 8.46
CA ALA A 82 2.75 -1.64 8.18
C ALA A 82 2.88 -2.49 9.47
N GLY A 83 2.04 -3.52 9.59
CA GLY A 83 1.89 -4.30 10.83
C GLY A 83 3.17 -4.96 11.37
N ASN A 84 4.20 -5.19 10.55
CA ASN A 84 5.48 -5.74 11.02
C ASN A 84 6.25 -4.78 11.96
N GLN A 85 5.82 -3.52 12.07
CA GLN A 85 6.42 -2.52 12.96
C GLN A 85 5.79 -2.51 14.35
N PHE A 86 4.63 -3.16 14.52
CA PHE A 86 3.83 -3.15 15.75
C PHE A 86 4.66 -3.27 17.04
N PHE A 87 5.56 -4.25 17.11
CA PHE A 87 6.34 -4.55 18.31
C PHE A 87 7.31 -3.46 18.72
N ALA A 88 7.81 -2.65 17.78
CA ALA A 88 8.77 -1.59 18.06
C ALA A 88 8.10 -0.25 18.37
N MET A 89 6.85 -0.05 17.90
CA MET A 89 6.28 1.29 17.85
C MET A 89 5.95 1.90 19.22
N ASP A 90 5.63 1.09 20.23
CA ASP A 90 5.38 1.61 21.58
C ASP A 90 6.65 2.31 22.10
N GLU A 91 7.81 1.68 21.97
CA GLU A 91 9.08 2.28 22.40
C GLU A 91 9.45 3.51 21.56
N VAL A 92 9.26 3.43 20.24
CA VAL A 92 9.55 4.55 19.31
C VAL A 92 8.68 5.76 19.64
N VAL A 93 7.37 5.59 19.81
CA VAL A 93 6.45 6.70 20.13
C VAL A 93 6.81 7.30 21.49
N ARG A 94 7.10 6.47 22.51
CA ARG A 94 7.49 6.99 23.83
C ARG A 94 8.84 7.70 23.80
N ALA A 95 9.81 7.22 23.01
CA ALA A 95 11.07 7.92 22.81
C ALA A 95 10.87 9.26 22.12
N PHE A 96 10.00 9.32 21.11
CA PHE A 96 9.62 10.57 20.43
C PHE A 96 8.98 11.56 21.41
N GLN A 97 7.99 11.14 22.21
CA GLN A 97 7.32 12.01 23.19
C GLN A 97 8.28 12.56 24.26
N ARG A 98 9.29 11.77 24.68
CA ARG A 98 10.33 12.27 25.61
C ARG A 98 11.17 13.40 25.00
N GLN A 99 11.40 13.36 23.69
CA GLN A 99 12.15 14.39 22.97
C GLN A 99 11.26 15.57 22.55
N ASN A 100 9.93 15.37 22.55
CA ASN A 100 8.94 16.36 22.12
C ASN A 100 7.80 16.44 23.15
N PRO A 101 8.02 17.11 24.30
CA PRO A 101 7.00 17.22 25.35
C PRO A 101 5.70 17.83 24.85
N GLY A 102 4.56 17.30 25.32
CA GLY A 102 3.23 17.79 24.93
C GLY A 102 2.64 17.15 23.67
N MET A 103 3.38 16.28 22.97
CA MET A 103 2.89 15.63 21.76
C MET A 103 2.00 14.43 22.05
N ASP A 104 0.74 14.49 21.63
CA ASP A 104 -0.16 13.34 21.55
C ASP A 104 0.00 12.64 20.19
N VAL A 105 0.10 11.32 20.18
CA VAL A 105 0.43 10.54 18.97
C VAL A 105 -0.62 9.45 18.71
N GLY A 106 -1.24 9.49 17.53
CA GLY A 106 -2.08 8.42 17.01
C GLY A 106 -1.24 7.37 16.26
N LEU A 107 -1.53 6.09 16.47
CA LEU A 107 -0.86 4.98 15.79
C LEU A 107 -1.87 3.95 15.32
N ILE A 108 -1.77 3.58 14.04
CA ILE A 108 -2.47 2.43 13.45
C ILE A 108 -1.44 1.52 12.79
N THR A 109 -1.44 0.23 13.18
CA THR A 109 -0.56 -0.79 12.58
C THR A 109 -1.38 -1.90 11.93
N LEU A 110 -1.55 -1.84 10.61
CA LEU A 110 -2.42 -2.78 9.87
C LEU A 110 -1.75 -3.23 8.56
N PRO A 111 -2.33 -4.21 7.83
CA PRO A 111 -1.82 -4.59 6.53
C PRO A 111 -1.69 -3.37 5.59
N PRO A 112 -0.54 -3.19 4.91
CA PRO A 112 -0.24 -1.95 4.19
C PRO A 112 -1.19 -1.66 3.03
N GLY A 113 -1.78 -2.69 2.39
CA GLY A 113 -2.80 -2.51 1.37
C GLY A 113 -4.15 -2.02 1.94
N LEU A 114 -4.50 -2.45 3.16
CA LEU A 114 -5.68 -1.97 3.87
C LEU A 114 -5.51 -0.50 4.28
N LEU A 115 -4.33 -0.14 4.79
CA LEU A 115 -3.97 1.26 5.08
C LEU A 115 -4.07 2.15 3.83
N LEU A 116 -3.51 1.71 2.69
CA LEU A 116 -3.62 2.43 1.42
C LEU A 116 -5.09 2.67 1.04
N THR A 117 -5.91 1.62 1.12
CA THR A 117 -7.34 1.70 0.80
C THR A 117 -8.08 2.69 1.72
N ALA A 118 -7.73 2.72 3.01
CA ALA A 118 -8.31 3.67 3.96
C ALA A 118 -7.91 5.11 3.68
N ILE A 119 -6.66 5.37 3.27
CA ILE A 119 -6.20 6.71 2.86
C ILE A 119 -6.99 7.18 1.64
N GLU A 120 -7.13 6.32 0.62
CA GLU A 120 -7.89 6.62 -0.59
C GLU A 120 -9.37 6.89 -0.29
N LYS A 121 -9.96 6.14 0.64
CA LYS A 121 -11.36 6.28 1.09
C LYS A 121 -11.58 7.30 2.21
N ASN A 122 -10.51 7.95 2.69
CA ASN A 122 -10.54 8.97 3.74
C ASN A 122 -11.15 8.50 5.09
N GLY A 123 -10.91 7.24 5.48
CA GLY A 123 -11.32 6.78 6.80
C GLY A 123 -11.53 5.28 6.97
N TRP A 124 -12.04 4.95 8.16
CA TRP A 124 -12.18 3.61 8.71
C TRP A 124 -13.63 3.28 9.10
N SER A 125 -14.04 2.04 8.83
CA SER A 125 -15.19 1.41 9.49
C SER A 125 -14.68 0.39 10.51
N TYR A 126 -15.08 0.53 11.77
CA TYR A 126 -14.70 -0.41 12.83
C TYR A 126 -15.78 -0.52 13.91
N GLY A 127 -16.13 -1.75 14.28
CA GLY A 127 -17.20 -2.00 15.27
C GLY A 127 -18.56 -1.39 14.88
N GLY A 128 -18.86 -1.34 13.59
CA GLY A 128 -20.10 -0.74 13.06
C GLY A 128 -20.14 0.79 13.03
N LYS A 129 -19.03 1.47 13.40
CA LYS A 129 -18.90 2.94 13.38
C LYS A 129 -17.94 3.39 12.29
N GLN A 130 -18.14 4.62 11.81
CA GLN A 130 -17.31 5.26 10.80
C GLN A 130 -16.43 6.34 11.45
N TYR A 131 -15.15 6.37 11.07
CA TYR A 131 -14.15 7.32 11.54
C TYR A 131 -13.46 7.93 10.32
N SER A 132 -13.78 9.19 10.01
CA SER A 132 -13.16 9.90 8.89
C SER A 132 -11.76 10.37 9.26
N GLY A 133 -10.84 10.38 8.31
CA GLY A 133 -9.51 10.98 8.50
C GLY A 133 -8.40 10.24 7.78
N ARG A 134 -7.20 10.83 7.84
CA ARG A 134 -5.97 10.35 7.20
C ARG A 134 -4.80 10.44 8.18
N PRO A 135 -3.70 9.71 7.91
CA PRO A 135 -2.46 9.90 8.66
C PRO A 135 -1.68 11.10 8.16
N ASP A 136 -0.81 11.62 9.01
CA ASP A 136 0.27 12.52 8.62
C ASP A 136 1.43 11.73 8.01
N VAL A 137 1.69 10.53 8.55
CA VAL A 137 2.75 9.63 8.06
C VAL A 137 2.18 8.27 7.71
N TYR A 138 2.37 7.87 6.46
CA TYR A 138 2.09 6.52 6.00
C TYR A 138 3.39 5.77 5.70
N ALA A 139 3.58 4.61 6.33
CA ALA A 139 4.67 3.70 5.99
C ALA A 139 4.15 2.40 5.38
N SER A 140 4.69 2.07 4.21
CA SER A 140 4.39 0.85 3.47
C SER A 140 5.66 0.04 3.24
N VAL A 141 5.52 -1.28 3.17
CA VAL A 141 6.57 -2.17 2.66
C VAL A 141 6.63 -2.19 1.13
N ASN A 142 5.77 -1.44 0.44
CA ASN A 142 5.67 -1.42 -1.02
C ASN A 142 5.74 0.01 -1.56
N LEU A 143 6.82 0.33 -2.29
CA LEU A 143 7.03 1.64 -2.93
C LEU A 143 5.91 2.01 -3.92
N GLY A 144 5.28 1.02 -4.56
CA GLY A 144 4.14 1.25 -5.44
C GLY A 144 2.96 1.89 -4.73
N HIS A 145 2.74 1.61 -3.43
CA HIS A 145 1.70 2.28 -2.65
C HIS A 145 1.99 3.77 -2.47
N LEU A 146 3.25 4.11 -2.18
CA LEU A 146 3.68 5.50 -1.98
C LEU A 146 3.60 6.29 -3.30
N GLY A 147 4.06 5.68 -4.39
CA GLY A 147 3.93 6.24 -5.73
C GLY A 147 2.48 6.50 -6.12
N LYS A 148 1.56 5.56 -5.82
CA LYS A 148 0.12 5.72 -6.08
C LYS A 148 -0.47 6.93 -5.32
N LEU A 149 -0.17 7.07 -4.03
CA LEU A 149 -0.64 8.21 -3.23
C LEU A 149 -0.07 9.54 -3.72
N LYS A 150 1.21 9.55 -4.14
CA LYS A 150 1.85 10.75 -4.70
C LYS A 150 1.18 11.17 -6.01
N GLN A 151 0.88 10.22 -6.90
CA GLN A 151 0.17 10.48 -8.16
C GLN A 151 -1.25 10.99 -7.92
N ALA A 152 -1.94 10.47 -6.91
CA ALA A 152 -3.28 10.90 -6.52
C ALA A 152 -3.33 12.25 -5.78
N GLY A 153 -2.18 12.92 -5.55
CA GLY A 153 -2.12 14.17 -4.79
C GLY A 153 -2.36 14.00 -3.28
N LEU A 154 -2.35 12.77 -2.77
CA LEU A 154 -2.59 12.43 -1.36
C LEU A 154 -1.29 12.34 -0.53
N MET A 155 -0.14 12.53 -1.18
CA MET A 155 1.17 12.49 -0.56
C MET A 155 2.08 13.51 -1.23
N THR A 156 2.83 14.28 -0.44
CA THR A 156 3.75 15.30 -0.96
C THR A 156 5.13 14.73 -1.24
N HIS A 157 5.67 13.86 -0.38
CA HIS A 157 6.99 13.26 -0.53
C HIS A 157 7.02 11.83 0.02
N TYR A 158 7.95 11.00 -0.46
CA TYR A 158 8.26 9.70 0.13
C TYR A 158 9.75 9.40 0.01
N ALA A 159 10.25 8.59 0.94
CA ALA A 159 11.63 8.12 0.97
C ALA A 159 11.69 6.70 1.53
N VAL A 160 12.77 5.98 1.21
CA VAL A 160 13.11 4.73 1.88
C VAL A 160 13.82 5.08 3.19
N TYR A 161 13.33 4.54 4.30
CA TYR A 161 13.92 4.77 5.63
C TYR A 161 14.39 3.49 6.34
N MET A 162 14.05 2.32 5.80
CA MET A 162 14.47 1.04 6.34
C MET A 162 14.50 -0.05 5.26
N HIS A 163 15.32 -1.06 5.52
CA HIS A 163 15.34 -2.32 4.79
C HIS A 163 15.05 -3.47 5.75
N ASN A 164 14.55 -4.58 5.22
CA ASN A 164 14.31 -5.81 5.97
C ASN A 164 14.78 -7.00 5.14
N GLU A 165 15.08 -8.11 5.80
CA GLU A 165 15.55 -9.33 5.17
C GLU A 165 14.58 -10.47 5.47
N MET A 166 14.25 -11.25 4.45
CA MET A 166 13.49 -12.48 4.67
C MET A 166 14.43 -13.57 5.16
N VAL A 167 14.12 -14.10 6.33
CA VAL A 167 14.87 -15.18 6.96
C VAL A 167 14.04 -16.45 7.06
N LEU A 168 14.71 -17.59 7.02
CA LEU A 168 14.13 -18.87 7.35
C LEU A 168 14.41 -19.18 8.82
N MET A 169 13.38 -19.08 9.66
CA MET A 169 13.48 -19.47 11.05
C MET A 169 13.24 -20.97 11.21
N VAL A 170 14.03 -21.62 12.06
CA VAL A 170 13.93 -23.05 12.37
C VAL A 170 13.81 -23.26 13.87
N ALA A 171 13.29 -24.42 14.27
CA ALA A 171 13.26 -24.81 15.68
C ALA A 171 14.69 -24.86 16.26
N LYS A 172 14.80 -24.56 17.57
CA LYS A 172 16.08 -24.57 18.29
C LYS A 172 16.82 -25.89 18.07
N GLY A 173 18.12 -25.79 17.76
CA GLY A 173 18.98 -26.94 17.44
C GLY A 173 18.85 -27.47 16.00
N ASN A 174 17.96 -26.90 15.18
CA ASN A 174 17.74 -27.29 13.78
C ASN A 174 17.58 -28.82 13.61
N PRO A 175 16.57 -29.45 14.24
CA PRO A 175 16.46 -30.91 14.30
C PRO A 175 16.32 -31.57 12.92
N LYS A 176 15.82 -30.84 11.91
CA LYS A 176 15.67 -31.33 10.53
C LYS A 176 16.86 -30.97 9.64
N ARG A 177 17.90 -30.34 10.19
CA ARG A 177 19.13 -29.91 9.49
C ARG A 177 18.83 -29.09 8.24
N ILE A 178 17.90 -28.14 8.36
CA ILE A 178 17.54 -27.23 7.28
C ILE A 178 18.73 -26.31 6.99
N ARG A 179 19.20 -26.31 5.75
CA ARG A 179 20.32 -25.49 5.25
C ARG A 179 19.86 -24.38 4.32
N GLY A 180 18.68 -24.51 3.73
CA GLY A 180 18.13 -23.49 2.85
C GLY A 180 16.77 -23.82 2.31
N ILE A 181 16.30 -22.99 1.38
CA ILE A 181 14.92 -23.06 0.87
C ILE A 181 14.59 -24.41 0.19
N ALA A 182 15.59 -25.06 -0.42
CA ALA A 182 15.40 -26.35 -1.08
C ALA A 182 14.98 -27.47 -0.13
N ASP A 183 15.31 -27.37 1.16
CA ASP A 183 14.89 -28.35 2.16
C ASP A 183 13.40 -28.26 2.50
N LEU A 184 12.73 -27.15 2.14
CA LEU A 184 11.30 -26.98 2.39
C LEU A 184 10.40 -27.94 1.62
N LYS A 185 10.93 -28.65 0.61
CA LYS A 185 10.21 -29.67 -0.16
C LYS A 185 10.17 -31.05 0.50
N ARG A 186 10.99 -31.24 1.54
CA ARG A 186 11.15 -32.53 2.23
C ARG A 186 9.84 -32.88 2.94
N VAL A 187 9.36 -34.10 2.76
CA VAL A 187 8.04 -34.56 3.24
C VAL A 187 7.89 -34.46 4.76
N GLU A 188 8.99 -34.61 5.49
CA GLU A 188 9.04 -34.48 6.94
C GLU A 188 9.12 -33.02 7.41
N VAL A 189 9.35 -32.05 6.53
CA VAL A 189 9.44 -30.62 6.86
C VAL A 189 8.04 -30.03 6.80
N ARG A 190 7.64 -29.41 7.92
CA ARG A 190 6.35 -28.73 8.05
C ARG A 190 6.63 -27.25 8.22
N THR A 191 5.98 -26.43 7.40
CA THR A 191 6.19 -24.99 7.39
C THR A 191 5.01 -24.26 8.02
N SER A 192 5.30 -23.11 8.62
CA SER A 192 4.30 -22.11 8.98
C SER A 192 4.56 -20.90 8.08
N MET A 193 3.56 -20.48 7.32
CA MET A 193 3.69 -19.42 6.34
C MET A 193 2.62 -18.35 6.59
N PRO A 194 2.94 -17.06 6.38
CA PRO A 194 1.95 -15.99 6.41
C PRO A 194 0.86 -16.21 5.34
N ASN A 195 -0.32 -15.64 5.56
CA ASN A 195 -1.45 -15.81 4.64
C ASN A 195 -1.13 -15.22 3.25
N PRO A 196 -1.24 -15.99 2.15
CA PRO A 196 -0.86 -15.56 0.82
C PRO A 196 -1.83 -14.58 0.16
N VAL A 197 -3.01 -14.38 0.74
CA VAL A 197 -4.10 -13.56 0.18
C VAL A 197 -4.15 -12.18 0.82
N ASN A 198 -3.87 -12.04 2.12
CA ASN A 198 -4.07 -10.78 2.82
C ASN A 198 -2.83 -10.26 3.59
N GLU A 199 -1.75 -11.03 3.70
CA GLU A 199 -0.51 -10.57 4.35
C GLU A 199 0.55 -10.11 3.33
N GLY A 200 0.97 -8.86 3.46
CA GLY A 200 1.87 -8.21 2.51
C GLY A 200 3.23 -8.91 2.36
N ILE A 201 3.78 -9.49 3.43
CA ILE A 201 5.04 -10.26 3.33
C ILE A 201 4.92 -11.40 2.33
N MET A 202 3.78 -12.08 2.29
CA MET A 202 3.57 -13.22 1.39
C MET A 202 3.20 -12.76 -0.02
N GLN A 203 2.33 -11.75 -0.15
CA GLN A 203 1.92 -11.20 -1.44
C GLN A 203 3.09 -10.58 -2.22
N PHE A 204 3.94 -9.81 -1.53
CA PHE A 204 4.97 -9.01 -2.21
C PHE A 204 6.31 -9.73 -2.34
N TYR A 205 6.62 -10.65 -1.42
CA TYR A 205 7.95 -11.26 -1.31
C TYR A 205 7.91 -12.79 -1.24
N GLY A 206 7.32 -13.36 -0.18
CA GLY A 206 7.42 -14.78 0.14
C GLY A 206 6.94 -15.70 -0.99
N ARG A 207 5.75 -15.41 -1.55
CA ARG A 207 5.21 -16.18 -2.68
C ARG A 207 6.11 -16.14 -3.91
N LYS A 208 6.64 -14.96 -4.27
CA LYS A 208 7.52 -14.82 -5.44
C LYS A 208 8.81 -15.63 -5.27
N VAL A 209 9.35 -15.68 -4.07
CA VAL A 209 10.51 -16.53 -3.77
C VAL A 209 10.14 -18.01 -3.90
N LEU A 210 9.02 -18.45 -3.31
CA LEU A 210 8.58 -19.84 -3.43
C LEU A 210 8.27 -20.25 -4.88
N GLU A 211 7.65 -19.37 -5.67
CA GLU A 211 7.38 -19.59 -7.09
C GLU A 211 8.68 -19.71 -7.90
N ARG A 212 9.64 -18.79 -7.67
CA ARG A 212 10.97 -18.83 -8.29
C ARG A 212 11.71 -20.14 -8.03
N HIS A 213 11.49 -20.75 -6.87
CA HIS A 213 12.11 -22.02 -6.48
C HIS A 213 11.23 -23.25 -6.77
N GLY A 214 10.08 -23.10 -7.43
CA GLY A 214 9.15 -24.20 -7.72
C GLY A 214 8.50 -24.83 -6.48
N LEU A 215 8.57 -24.16 -5.34
CA LEU A 215 8.08 -24.65 -4.04
C LEU A 215 6.64 -24.23 -3.75
N TRP A 216 6.12 -23.21 -4.44
CA TRP A 216 4.78 -22.69 -4.15
C TRP A 216 3.67 -23.76 -4.24
N PRO A 217 3.61 -24.63 -5.28
CA PRO A 217 2.60 -25.69 -5.33
C PRO A 217 2.70 -26.67 -4.16
N HIS A 218 3.92 -27.01 -3.74
CA HIS A 218 4.19 -27.91 -2.62
C HIS A 218 3.75 -27.28 -1.28
N ILE A 219 4.12 -26.02 -1.04
CA ILE A 219 3.83 -25.31 0.21
C ILE A 219 2.34 -24.95 0.33
N SER A 220 1.73 -24.48 -0.76
CA SER A 220 0.31 -24.10 -0.77
C SER A 220 -0.64 -25.29 -0.84
N GLY A 221 -0.16 -26.46 -1.31
CA GLY A 221 -1.03 -27.57 -1.68
C GLY A 221 -2.06 -27.20 -2.74
N GLY A 222 -1.76 -26.21 -3.59
CA GLY A 222 -2.68 -25.67 -4.60
C GLY A 222 -3.79 -24.77 -4.03
N LYS A 223 -3.71 -24.36 -2.76
CA LYS A 223 -4.78 -23.60 -2.09
C LYS A 223 -4.36 -22.16 -1.83
N ALA A 224 -5.31 -21.25 -1.96
CA ALA A 224 -5.24 -19.90 -1.40
C ALA A 224 -6.03 -19.90 -0.09
N CYS A 225 -5.35 -20.22 1.02
CA CYS A 225 -6.00 -20.25 2.32
C CYS A 225 -6.34 -18.82 2.76
N PHE A 226 -7.60 -18.55 3.07
CA PHE A 226 -8.05 -17.37 3.78
C PHE A 226 -8.22 -17.74 5.25
N SER A 227 -7.78 -16.87 6.16
CA SER A 227 -7.92 -17.01 7.61
C SER A 227 -8.75 -15.85 8.13
#